data_AF-A0A946YRE5-F1
#
_entry.id   AF-A0A946YRE5-F1
#
_cell.length_a   1.000
_cell.length_b   1.000
_cell.length_c   1.000
_cell.angle_alpha   90.00
_cell.angle_beta   90.00
_cell.angle_gamma   90.00
#
_symmetry.space_group_name_H-M   'P 1'
#
loop_
_entity.id
_entity.type
_entity.pdbx_description
1 polymer ?
#
loop_
_entity_poly.entity_id
_entity_poly.type
_entity_poly.pdbx_seq_one_letter_code
_entity_poly.pdbx_strand_id
1 'polypeptide(L)'
;MTEVNEEEIWQSMREQVRERARSEPLLASFFYSSVLEHADFTAALASKMAMLLESPAVSALVLDDLFSDCLRENPDIASAALADLQAVYERDPACNSYCLPFLYLKGYQSIQAQRLAHHLWGRDRKSMARYMQHIASLRFQVDAHPAAKLGRGIMFDHATGIVIGETAEIG
;
A
#
# COMPACT_ATOMS: atom_id res chain seq x y z
N MET A 1 20.68 8.20 -4.61
CA MET A 1 19.67 7.79 -3.61
C MET A 1 20.34 6.77 -2.73
N THR A 2 20.37 7.02 -1.43
CA THR A 2 20.80 6.03 -0.41
C THR A 2 20.00 4.75 -0.62
N GLU A 3 20.68 3.61 -0.58
CA GLU A 3 20.04 2.30 -0.68
C GLU A 3 19.05 2.16 0.49
N VAL A 4 17.79 1.90 0.18
CA VAL A 4 16.73 1.78 1.19
C VAL A 4 16.97 0.50 1.97
N ASN A 5 17.25 0.61 3.27
CA ASN A 5 17.40 -0.56 4.13
C ASN A 5 16.02 -1.10 4.50
N GLU A 6 15.49 -1.97 3.65
CA GLU A 6 14.14 -2.53 3.73
C GLU A 6 13.85 -3.22 5.08
N GLU A 7 14.81 -3.99 5.58
CA GLU A 7 14.69 -4.69 6.87
C GLU A 7 14.65 -3.71 8.04
N GLU A 8 15.45 -2.65 8.01
CA GLU A 8 15.45 -1.62 9.04
C GLU A 8 14.12 -0.85 9.08
N ILE A 9 13.55 -0.50 7.91
CA ILE A 9 12.23 0.13 7.82
C ILE A 9 11.16 -0.78 8.42
N TRP A 10 11.18 -2.07 8.05
CA TRP A 10 10.22 -3.05 8.55
C TRP A 10 10.30 -3.20 10.08
N GLN A 11 11.50 -3.40 10.63
CA GLN A 11 11.67 -3.55 12.08
C GLN A 11 11.31 -2.27 12.84
N SER A 12 11.67 -1.10 12.32
CA SER A 12 11.28 0.20 12.88
C SER A 12 9.76 0.36 12.89
N MET A 13 9.09 0.01 11.78
CA MET A 13 7.63 0.04 11.70
C MET A 13 6.98 -0.92 12.71
N ARG A 14 7.49 -2.16 12.86
CA ARG A 14 6.97 -3.11 13.85
C ARG A 14 7.08 -2.57 15.28
N GLU A 15 8.22 -1.96 15.64
CA GLU A 15 8.38 -1.40 16.99
C GLU A 15 7.43 -0.22 17.24
N GLN A 16 7.30 0.69 16.27
CA GLN A 16 6.34 1.80 16.36
C GLN A 16 4.90 1.29 16.53
N VAL A 17 4.53 0.22 15.84
CA VAL A 17 3.18 -0.37 15.99
C VAL A 17 3.01 -1.07 17.34
N ARG A 18 4.04 -1.74 17.89
CA ARG A 18 3.98 -2.32 19.24
C ARG A 18 3.76 -1.24 20.30
N GLU A 19 4.48 -0.14 20.19
CA GLU A 19 4.31 1.00 21.11
C GLU A 19 2.89 1.55 21.04
N ARG A 20 2.37 1.77 19.82
CA ARG A 20 0.99 2.24 19.62
C ARG A 20 -0.05 1.28 20.19
N ALA A 21 0.11 -0.03 20.00
CA ALA A 21 -0.78 -1.04 20.54
C ALA A 21 -0.80 -1.09 22.08
N ARG A 22 0.35 -0.79 22.72
CA ARG A 22 0.42 -0.64 24.19
C ARG A 22 -0.26 0.65 24.66
N SER A 23 -0.08 1.74 23.90
CA SER A 23 -0.61 3.06 24.26
C SER A 23 -2.13 3.20 24.03
N GLU A 24 -2.68 2.51 23.03
CA GLU A 24 -4.10 2.55 22.67
C GLU A 24 -4.68 1.13 22.56
N PRO A 25 -5.07 0.52 23.70
CA PRO A 25 -5.55 -0.87 23.73
C PRO A 25 -6.81 -1.12 22.91
N LEU A 26 -7.66 -0.11 22.66
CA LEU A 26 -8.88 -0.28 21.85
C LEU A 26 -8.56 -0.58 20.39
N LEU A 27 -7.39 -0.15 19.91
CA LEU A 27 -6.92 -0.41 18.55
C LEU A 27 -5.92 -1.57 18.49
N ALA A 28 -5.67 -2.28 19.59
CA ALA A 28 -4.70 -3.37 19.63
C ALA A 28 -4.95 -4.40 18.53
N SER A 29 -6.18 -4.92 18.41
CA SER A 29 -6.51 -5.89 17.35
C SER A 29 -6.22 -5.37 15.94
N PHE A 30 -6.50 -4.08 15.67
CA PHE A 30 -6.19 -3.45 14.39
C PHE A 30 -4.69 -3.38 14.12
N PHE A 31 -3.89 -3.04 15.14
CA PHE A 31 -2.43 -3.00 15.02
C PHE A 31 -1.82 -4.39 14.82
N TYR A 32 -2.33 -5.38 15.54
CA TYR A 32 -1.90 -6.77 15.40
C TYR A 32 -2.21 -7.30 14.00
N SER A 33 -3.46 -7.14 13.53
CA SER A 33 -3.86 -7.62 12.21
C SER A 33 -3.24 -6.84 11.05
N SER A 34 -2.87 -5.57 11.25
CA SER A 34 -2.26 -4.78 10.18
C SER A 34 -0.76 -5.04 10.03
N VAL A 35 -0.03 -5.35 11.11
CA VAL A 35 1.45 -5.40 11.09
C VAL A 35 2.02 -6.51 11.97
N LEU A 36 1.62 -6.64 13.23
CA LEU A 36 2.39 -7.44 14.20
C LEU A 36 2.27 -8.96 14.01
N GLU A 37 1.16 -9.44 13.45
CA GLU A 37 0.95 -10.88 13.19
C GLU A 37 1.69 -11.39 11.94
N HIS A 38 2.09 -10.48 11.05
CA HIS A 38 2.74 -10.81 9.78
C HIS A 38 4.21 -11.12 9.97
N ALA A 39 4.74 -12.08 9.19
CA ALA A 39 6.14 -12.49 9.26
C ALA A 39 7.09 -11.44 8.64
N ASP A 40 6.66 -10.82 7.55
CA ASP A 40 7.43 -9.82 6.80
C ASP A 40 6.52 -8.69 6.29
N PHE A 41 7.15 -7.66 5.71
CA PHE A 41 6.46 -6.51 5.16
C PHE A 41 5.55 -6.88 3.98
N THR A 42 5.94 -7.86 3.16
CA THR A 42 5.19 -8.29 1.98
C THR A 42 3.85 -8.88 2.37
N ALA A 43 3.82 -9.77 3.37
CA ALA A 43 2.60 -10.35 3.92
C ALA A 43 1.71 -9.26 4.56
N ALA A 44 2.31 -8.34 5.32
CA ALA A 44 1.57 -7.22 5.91
C ALA A 44 0.94 -6.32 4.83
N LEU A 45 1.68 -6.04 3.75
CA LEU A 45 1.19 -5.23 2.63
C LEU A 45 0.03 -5.91 1.92
N ALA A 46 0.12 -7.20 1.60
CA ALA A 46 -0.96 -7.96 0.98
C ALA A 46 -2.24 -7.88 1.83
N SER A 47 -2.13 -8.22 3.11
CA SER A 47 -3.26 -8.24 4.05
C SER A 47 -3.88 -6.87 4.25
N LYS A 48 -3.04 -5.84 4.44
CA LYS A 48 -3.50 -4.45 4.57
C LYS A 48 -4.25 -3.99 3.32
N MET A 49 -3.72 -4.26 2.13
CA MET A 49 -4.37 -3.88 0.88
C MET A 49 -5.66 -4.67 0.65
N ALA A 50 -5.71 -5.95 1.02
CA ALA A 50 -6.90 -6.76 0.95
C ALA A 50 -8.04 -6.22 1.83
N MET A 51 -7.74 -5.91 3.10
CA MET A 51 -8.70 -5.28 4.02
C MET A 51 -9.17 -3.90 3.51
N LEU A 52 -8.27 -3.12 2.91
CA LEU A 52 -8.63 -1.83 2.35
C LEU A 52 -9.39 -1.92 1.02
N LEU A 53 -9.27 -3.01 0.25
CA LEU A 53 -9.84 -3.16 -1.09
C LEU A 53 -11.01 -4.17 -1.17
N GLU A 54 -11.37 -4.82 -0.07
CA GLU A 54 -12.51 -5.75 -0.03
C GLU A 54 -13.84 -5.10 -0.42
N SER A 55 -14.85 -5.87 -0.77
CA SER A 55 -16.14 -5.34 -1.18
C SER A 55 -17.20 -6.44 -1.08
N PRO A 56 -18.49 -6.13 -1.20
CA PRO A 56 -19.53 -7.16 -1.29
C PRO A 56 -19.32 -8.15 -2.45
N ALA A 57 -18.57 -7.77 -3.49
CA ALA A 57 -18.28 -8.65 -4.63
C ALA A 57 -17.03 -9.53 -4.42
N VAL A 58 -16.03 -9.07 -3.65
CA VAL A 58 -14.76 -9.78 -3.43
C VAL A 58 -14.30 -9.54 -1.99
N SER A 59 -14.19 -10.61 -1.20
CA SER A 59 -13.80 -10.54 0.21
C SER A 59 -12.31 -10.26 0.41
N ALA A 60 -11.94 -9.77 1.60
CA ALA A 60 -10.53 -9.61 1.98
C ALA A 60 -9.74 -10.92 1.85
N LEU A 61 -10.31 -12.08 2.23
CA LEU A 61 -9.61 -13.36 2.11
C LEU A 61 -9.17 -13.67 0.67
N VAL A 62 -10.06 -13.48 -0.30
CA VAL A 62 -9.75 -13.72 -1.72
C VAL A 62 -8.73 -12.69 -2.26
N LEU A 63 -8.81 -11.45 -1.78
CA LEU A 63 -7.85 -10.42 -2.15
C LEU A 63 -6.48 -10.65 -1.54
N ASP A 64 -6.40 -11.19 -0.32
CA ASP A 64 -5.15 -11.48 0.37
C ASP A 64 -4.35 -12.54 -0.37
N ASP A 65 -4.99 -13.64 -0.77
CA ASP A 65 -4.38 -14.68 -1.62
C ASP A 65 -3.91 -14.07 -2.95
N LEU A 66 -4.76 -13.28 -3.60
CA LEU A 66 -4.46 -12.64 -4.87
C LEU A 66 -3.26 -11.69 -4.78
N PHE A 67 -3.23 -10.83 -3.75
CA PHE A 67 -2.16 -9.85 -3.58
C PHE A 67 -0.86 -10.51 -3.13
N SER A 68 -0.94 -11.55 -2.30
CA SER A 68 0.20 -12.38 -1.96
C SER A 68 0.84 -13.01 -3.21
N ASP A 69 0.03 -13.52 -4.15
CA ASP A 69 0.52 -14.03 -5.43
C ASP A 69 1.16 -12.91 -6.28
N CYS A 70 0.49 -11.75 -6.38
CA CYS A 70 1.04 -10.61 -7.12
C CYS A 70 2.42 -10.18 -6.60
N LEU A 71 2.57 -10.06 -5.28
CA LEU A 71 3.82 -9.66 -4.64
C LEU A 71 4.90 -10.74 -4.71
N ARG A 72 4.52 -12.03 -4.65
CA ARG A 72 5.47 -13.14 -4.83
C ARG A 72 6.04 -13.15 -6.24
N GLU A 73 5.19 -12.88 -7.23
CA GLU A 73 5.61 -12.89 -8.62
C GLU A 73 6.28 -11.58 -9.06
N ASN A 74 6.05 -10.48 -8.34
CA ASN A 74 6.75 -9.21 -8.54
C ASN A 74 7.13 -8.56 -7.20
N PRO A 75 8.27 -8.98 -6.62
CA PRO A 75 8.76 -8.46 -5.34
C PRO A 75 9.06 -6.95 -5.36
N ASP A 76 9.34 -6.38 -6.54
CA ASP A 76 9.65 -4.95 -6.69
C ASP A 76 8.50 -4.06 -6.22
N ILE A 77 7.25 -4.56 -6.21
CA ILE A 77 6.10 -3.83 -5.67
C ILE A 77 6.28 -3.56 -4.17
N ALA A 78 6.74 -4.56 -3.41
CA ALA A 78 6.98 -4.42 -1.97
C ALA A 78 8.18 -3.49 -1.69
N SER A 79 9.28 -3.65 -2.44
CA SER A 79 10.44 -2.75 -2.38
C SER A 79 10.07 -1.30 -2.71
N ALA A 80 9.24 -1.10 -3.73
CA ALA A 80 8.77 0.24 -4.09
C ALA A 80 7.83 0.83 -3.02
N ALA A 81 7.02 0.00 -2.36
CA ALA A 81 6.17 0.44 -1.25
C ALA A 81 7.02 0.88 -0.05
N LEU A 82 8.09 0.15 0.30
CA LEU A 82 9.03 0.58 1.35
C LEU A 82 9.73 1.90 0.97
N ALA A 83 10.11 2.07 -0.29
CA ALA A 83 10.67 3.34 -0.77
C ALA A 83 9.66 4.50 -0.68
N ASP A 84 8.37 4.24 -0.87
CA ASP A 84 7.33 5.25 -0.68
C ASP A 84 7.14 5.60 0.81
N LEU A 85 7.23 4.63 1.72
CA LEU A 85 7.23 4.91 3.17
C LEU A 85 8.41 5.82 3.55
N GLN A 86 9.61 5.52 3.03
CA GLN A 86 10.79 6.37 3.20
C GLN A 86 10.55 7.78 2.66
N ALA A 87 9.99 7.89 1.45
CA ALA A 87 9.69 9.18 0.84
C ALA A 87 8.71 10.01 1.66
N VAL A 88 7.67 9.41 2.24
CA VAL A 88 6.74 10.12 3.13
C VAL A 88 7.46 10.55 4.41
N TYR A 89 8.22 9.67 5.05
CA TYR A 89 8.96 9.98 6.27
C TYR A 89 9.97 11.13 6.09
N GLU A 90 10.66 11.19 4.94
CA GLU A 90 11.65 12.24 4.67
C GLU A 90 11.03 13.59 4.28
N ARG A 91 9.87 13.58 3.62
CA ARG A 91 9.33 14.76 2.93
C ARG A 91 8.12 15.37 3.59
N ASP A 92 7.38 14.63 4.41
CA ASP A 92 6.23 15.14 5.16
C ASP A 92 6.64 15.51 6.60
N PRO A 93 6.68 16.81 6.95
CA PRO A 93 7.00 17.25 8.30
C PRO A 93 6.02 16.75 9.37
N ALA A 94 4.79 16.40 9.00
CA ALA A 94 3.80 15.84 9.91
C ALA A 94 3.95 14.31 10.09
N CYS A 95 4.76 13.65 9.26
CA CYS A 95 5.04 12.22 9.35
C CYS A 95 6.35 11.99 10.11
N ASN A 96 6.25 11.45 11.32
CA ASN A 96 7.40 11.12 12.17
C ASN A 96 7.61 9.61 12.35
N SER A 97 6.93 8.77 11.55
CA SER A 97 6.98 7.31 11.71
C SER A 97 6.57 6.59 10.41
N TYR A 98 7.20 5.44 10.12
CA TYR A 98 6.86 4.62 8.94
C TYR A 98 5.48 3.97 9.05
N CYS A 99 5.01 3.66 10.27
CA CYS A 99 3.69 3.06 10.47
C CYS A 99 2.54 4.01 10.11
N LEU A 100 2.74 5.32 10.16
CA LEU A 100 1.69 6.32 9.90
C LEU A 100 1.19 6.27 8.44
N PRO A 101 2.07 6.35 7.41
CA PRO A 101 1.64 6.19 6.02
C PRO A 101 1.00 4.83 5.75
N PHE A 102 1.61 3.76 6.27
CA PHE A 102 1.11 2.40 6.09
C PHE A 102 -0.32 2.22 6.64
N LEU A 103 -0.56 2.67 7.87
CA LEU A 103 -1.83 2.45 8.56
C LEU A 103 -2.95 3.37 8.08
N TYR A 104 -2.64 4.64 7.78
CA TYR A 104 -3.65 5.70 7.72
C TYR A 104 -3.64 6.58 6.46
N LEU A 105 -2.50 6.76 5.78
CA LEU A 105 -2.45 7.73 4.68
C LEU A 105 -2.96 7.13 3.38
N LYS A 106 -4.15 7.58 2.98
CA LYS A 106 -4.81 7.14 1.75
C LYS A 106 -4.00 7.41 0.48
N GLY A 107 -3.13 8.43 0.49
CA GLY A 107 -2.20 8.70 -0.61
C GLY A 107 -1.22 7.55 -0.82
N TYR A 108 -0.52 7.15 0.23
CA TYR A 108 0.35 5.96 0.22
C TYR A 108 -0.43 4.70 -0.20
N GLN A 109 -1.59 4.45 0.42
CA GLN A 109 -2.41 3.26 0.15
C GLN A 109 -2.91 3.22 -1.31
N SER A 110 -3.25 4.36 -1.90
CA SER A 110 -3.68 4.45 -3.29
C SER A 110 -2.60 4.10 -4.30
N ILE A 111 -1.34 4.47 -4.01
CA ILE A 111 -0.19 4.11 -4.86
C ILE A 111 -0.02 2.59 -4.87
N GLN A 112 -0.12 1.94 -3.70
CA GLN A 112 0.04 0.48 -3.62
C GLN A 112 -1.13 -0.25 -4.30
N ALA A 113 -2.36 0.26 -4.15
CA ALA A 113 -3.52 -0.24 -4.89
C ALA A 113 -3.32 -0.16 -6.40
N GLN A 114 -2.77 0.97 -6.90
CA GLN A 114 -2.47 1.15 -8.31
C GLN A 114 -1.42 0.16 -8.80
N ARG A 115 -0.34 -0.10 -8.04
CA ARG A 115 0.69 -1.07 -8.45
C ARG A 115 0.16 -2.49 -8.53
N LEU A 116 -0.67 -2.91 -7.58
CA LEU A 116 -1.36 -4.20 -7.63
C LEU A 116 -2.28 -4.29 -8.85
N ALA A 117 -3.04 -3.22 -9.14
CA ALA A 117 -3.88 -3.15 -10.34
C ALA A 117 -3.06 -3.16 -11.65
N HIS A 118 -1.92 -2.46 -11.68
CA HIS A 118 -0.98 -2.43 -12.80
C HIS A 118 -0.42 -3.81 -13.10
N HIS A 119 -0.03 -4.52 -12.05
CA HIS A 119 0.46 -5.90 -12.16
C HIS A 119 -0.59 -6.84 -12.77
N LEU A 120 -1.84 -6.75 -12.29
CA LEU A 120 -2.97 -7.50 -12.86
C LEU A 120 -3.25 -7.12 -14.32
N TRP A 121 -3.13 -5.83 -14.64
CA TRP A 121 -3.30 -5.33 -16.00
C TRP A 121 -2.27 -5.92 -16.97
N GLY A 122 -1.00 -6.00 -16.56
CA GLY A 122 0.08 -6.63 -17.31
C GLY A 122 -0.13 -8.13 -17.57
N ARG A 123 -0.99 -8.78 -16.80
CA ARG A 123 -1.36 -10.21 -16.95
C ARG A 123 -2.68 -10.45 -17.66
N ASP A 124 -3.14 -9.45 -18.40
CA ASP A 124 -4.42 -9.46 -19.12
C ASP A 124 -5.66 -9.68 -18.22
N ARG A 125 -5.51 -9.54 -16.89
CA ARG A 125 -6.64 -9.54 -15.94
C ARG A 125 -7.30 -8.16 -15.85
N LYS A 126 -7.58 -7.56 -17.01
CA LYS A 126 -8.01 -6.16 -17.17
C LYS A 126 -9.28 -5.83 -16.38
N SER A 127 -10.26 -6.73 -16.34
CA SER A 127 -11.50 -6.51 -15.56
C SER A 127 -11.23 -6.38 -14.07
N MET A 128 -10.34 -7.21 -13.52
CA MET A 128 -9.96 -7.13 -12.11
C MET A 128 -9.15 -5.86 -11.83
N ALA A 129 -8.22 -5.50 -12.72
CA ALA A 129 -7.45 -4.26 -12.61
C ALA A 129 -8.36 -3.01 -12.61
N ARG A 130 -9.36 -2.96 -13.50
CA ARG A 130 -10.38 -1.89 -13.52
C ARG A 130 -11.25 -1.89 -12.28
N TYR A 131 -11.61 -3.06 -11.78
CA TYR A 131 -12.37 -3.18 -10.55
C TYR A 131 -11.57 -2.62 -9.36
N MET A 132 -10.27 -2.93 -9.27
CA MET A 132 -9.37 -2.36 -8.26
C MET A 132 -9.23 -0.84 -8.39
N GLN A 133 -9.08 -0.32 -9.61
CA GLN A 133 -9.09 1.13 -9.87
C GLN A 133 -10.37 1.78 -9.34
N HIS A 134 -11.53 1.20 -9.65
CA HIS A 134 -12.82 1.72 -9.20
C HIS A 134 -12.93 1.76 -7.66
N ILE A 135 -12.56 0.66 -6.99
CA ILE A 135 -12.62 0.58 -5.52
C ILE A 135 -11.62 1.58 -4.88
N ALA A 136 -10.41 1.69 -5.42
CA ALA A 136 -9.42 2.67 -4.97
C ALA A 136 -9.92 4.12 -5.13
N SER A 137 -10.59 4.43 -6.25
CA SER A 137 -11.20 5.74 -6.48
C SER A 137 -12.29 6.05 -5.45
N LEU A 138 -13.17 5.08 -5.14
CA LEU A 138 -14.21 5.27 -4.12
C LEU A 138 -13.61 5.50 -2.72
N ARG A 139 -12.58 4.75 -2.34
CA ARG A 139 -12.04 4.73 -0.97
C ARG A 139 -11.02 5.82 -0.68
N PHE A 140 -10.11 6.04 -1.63
CA PHE A 140 -8.99 6.96 -1.45
C PHE A 140 -9.20 8.28 -2.18
N GLN A 141 -10.22 8.37 -3.04
CA GLN A 141 -10.48 9.52 -3.91
C GLN A 141 -9.28 9.80 -4.83
N VAL A 142 -8.63 8.71 -5.27
CA VAL A 142 -7.54 8.70 -6.25
C VAL A 142 -7.95 7.79 -7.39
N ASP A 143 -8.15 8.36 -8.58
CA ASP A 143 -8.47 7.59 -9.78
C ASP A 143 -7.22 7.44 -10.64
N ALA A 144 -6.48 6.36 -10.41
CA ALA A 144 -5.25 6.08 -11.14
C ALA A 144 -5.43 4.88 -12.07
N HIS A 145 -5.26 5.11 -13.37
CA HIS A 145 -5.42 4.08 -14.37
C HIS A 145 -4.42 2.93 -14.18
N PRO A 146 -4.83 1.65 -14.28
CA PRO A 146 -3.91 0.52 -14.09
C PRO A 146 -2.75 0.51 -15.08
N ALA A 147 -2.95 0.89 -16.33
CA ALA A 147 -1.87 0.98 -17.32
C ALA A 147 -0.85 2.11 -17.07
N ALA A 148 -1.16 3.08 -16.19
CA ALA A 148 -0.21 4.14 -15.85
C ALA A 148 1.03 3.51 -15.18
N LYS A 149 2.21 4.07 -15.46
CA LYS A 149 3.47 3.59 -14.90
C LYS A 149 3.89 4.49 -13.75
N LEU A 150 3.87 3.95 -12.53
CA LEU A 150 4.37 4.62 -11.34
C LEU A 150 5.74 4.02 -10.97
N GLY A 151 6.73 4.90 -10.81
CA GLY A 151 8.02 4.58 -10.23
C GLY A 151 7.93 4.33 -8.72
N ARG A 152 9.01 4.62 -7.99
CA ARG A 152 9.14 4.39 -6.54
C ARG A 152 9.57 5.64 -5.78
N GLY A 153 9.33 5.70 -4.48
CA GLY A 153 9.62 6.88 -3.67
C GLY A 153 8.66 8.03 -3.97
N ILE A 154 7.40 7.70 -4.27
CA ILE A 154 6.33 8.64 -4.59
C ILE A 154 5.59 9.01 -3.30
N MET A 155 5.22 10.28 -3.18
CA MET A 155 4.39 10.78 -2.08
C MET A 155 3.18 11.52 -2.65
N PHE A 156 1.98 11.05 -2.31
CA PHE A 156 0.74 11.80 -2.48
C PHE A 156 0.29 12.33 -1.12
N ASP A 157 0.48 13.63 -0.91
CA ASP A 157 -0.01 14.28 0.30
C ASP A 157 -1.49 14.64 0.16
N HIS A 158 -2.29 14.30 1.18
CA HIS A 158 -3.76 14.35 1.25
C HIS A 158 -4.54 13.57 0.17
N ALA A 159 -4.00 13.44 -1.04
CA ALA A 159 -4.40 12.62 -2.19
C ALA A 159 -5.80 12.83 -2.81
N THR A 160 -6.70 13.52 -2.12
CA THR A 160 -8.09 13.72 -2.58
C THR A 160 -8.15 14.40 -3.94
N GLY A 161 -8.81 13.76 -4.91
CA GLY A 161 -9.07 14.32 -6.23
C GLY A 161 -7.95 14.11 -7.25
N ILE A 162 -6.91 13.32 -6.93
CA ILE A 162 -5.87 12.95 -7.90
C ILE A 162 -6.49 12.07 -8.99
N VAL A 163 -6.19 12.40 -10.26
CA VAL A 163 -6.55 11.61 -11.44
C VAL A 163 -5.30 11.37 -12.28
N ILE A 164 -5.00 10.11 -12.60
CA ILE A 164 -3.84 9.70 -13.38
C ILE A 164 -4.32 8.87 -14.58
N GLY A 165 -4.09 9.40 -15.78
CA GLY A 165 -4.58 8.82 -17.04
C GLY A 165 -3.80 7.59 -17.51
N GLU A 166 -4.37 6.91 -18.51
CA GLU A 166 -3.86 5.63 -19.04
C GLU A 166 -2.40 5.64 -19.48
N THR A 167 -1.97 6.72 -20.13
CA THR A 167 -0.64 6.83 -20.74
C THR A 167 0.36 7.58 -19.86
N ALA A 168 0.01 7.85 -18.61
CA ALA A 168 0.88 8.60 -17.71
C ALA A 168 2.08 7.76 -17.26
N GLU A 169 3.23 8.43 -17.15
CA GLU A 169 4.45 7.90 -16.53
C GLU A 169 4.91 8.90 -15.46
N ILE A 170 5.07 8.43 -14.22
CA ILE A 170 5.44 9.26 -13.06
C ILE A 170 6.54 8.53 -12.29
N GLY A 171 7.75 9.09 -12.25
CA GLY A 171 8.88 8.51 -11.52
C GLY A 171 10.22 8.89 -12.10
#